data_AF-X1FIA1-F1
#
_entry.id   AF-X1FIA1-F1
#
_cell.length_a   1.000
_cell.length_b   1.000
_cell.length_c   1.000
_cell.angle_alpha   90.00
_cell.angle_beta   90.00
_cell.angle_gamma   90.00
#
_symmetry.space_group_name_H-M   'P 1'
#
loop_
_entity.id
_entity.type
_entity.pdbx_description
1 polymer ?
#
loop_
_entity_poly.entity_id
_entity_poly.type
_entity_poly.pdbx_seq_one_letter_code
_entity_poly.pdbx_strand_id
1 'polypeptide(L)'
;MKSLYSKTYPDATTGRINNHVGQILAFIKKTEIGDTVVTPFKLKTRRIAVGKITGGYEYRLDLGSDMIHTIPMKWIKTDIPRTMFDQDLLYSFGA
;
A
#
# COMPACT_ATOMS: atom_id res chain seq x y z
N MET A 1 8.40 -12.88 -12.04
CA MET A 1 7.71 -12.61 -10.76
C MET A 1 6.41 -13.39 -10.60
N LYS A 2 5.42 -13.30 -11.52
CA LYS A 2 4.17 -14.12 -11.42
C LYS A 2 4.44 -15.62 -11.31
N SER A 3 5.29 -16.17 -12.19
CA SER A 3 5.69 -17.59 -12.12
C SER A 3 6.34 -17.98 -10.78
N LEU A 4 7.16 -17.10 -10.19
CA LEU A 4 7.75 -17.33 -8.87
C LEU A 4 6.68 -17.33 -7.78
N TYR A 5 5.78 -16.34 -7.80
CA TYR A 5 4.68 -16.22 -6.85
C TYR A 5 3.76 -17.45 -6.91
N SER A 6 3.39 -17.93 -8.10
CA SER A 6 2.56 -19.13 -8.26
C SER A 6 3.23 -20.40 -7.74
N LYS A 7 4.56 -20.49 -7.80
CA LYS A 7 5.30 -21.62 -7.21
C LYS A 7 5.31 -21.56 -5.67
N THR A 8 5.40 -20.35 -5.10
CA THR A 8 5.37 -20.15 -3.65
C THR A 8 3.96 -20.32 -3.07
N TYR A 9 2.92 -19.94 -3.83
CA TYR A 9 1.52 -20.06 -3.44
C TYR A 9 0.72 -20.82 -4.51
N PRO A 10 0.81 -22.17 -4.54
CA PRO A 10 0.14 -22.99 -5.56
C PRO A 10 -1.38 -22.82 -5.56
N ASP A 11 -1.99 -22.56 -4.40
CA ASP A 11 -3.44 -22.40 -4.25
C ASP A 11 -3.93 -20.97 -4.59
N ALA A 12 -3.03 -20.07 -4.99
CA ALA A 12 -3.41 -18.70 -5.31
C ALA A 12 -4.15 -18.64 -6.66
N THR A 13 -5.36 -18.07 -6.63
CA THR A 13 -6.12 -17.79 -7.86
C THR A 13 -5.39 -16.77 -8.75
N THR A 14 -5.68 -16.77 -10.04
CA THR A 14 -5.14 -15.80 -11.01
C THR A 14 -5.36 -14.35 -10.56
N GLY A 15 -6.54 -14.06 -9.96
CA GLY A 15 -6.85 -12.73 -9.41
C GLY A 15 -5.94 -12.34 -8.25
N ARG A 16 -5.72 -13.25 -7.30
CA ARG A 16 -4.81 -13.04 -6.17
C ARG A 16 -3.37 -12.83 -6.64
N ILE A 17 -2.89 -13.64 -7.58
CA ILE A 17 -1.54 -13.52 -8.16
C ILE A 17 -1.37 -12.15 -8.81
N ASN A 18 -2.31 -11.73 -9.64
CA ASN A 18 -2.24 -10.44 -10.33
C ASN A 18 -2.23 -9.27 -9.36
N ASN A 19 -3.08 -9.31 -8.32
CA ASN A 19 -3.15 -8.27 -7.30
C ASN A 19 -1.83 -8.18 -6.51
N HIS A 20 -1.39 -9.29 -5.92
CA HIS A 20 -0.22 -9.30 -5.03
C HIS A 20 1.07 -8.95 -5.80
N VAL A 21 1.29 -9.56 -6.97
CA VAL A 21 2.46 -9.25 -7.80
C VAL A 21 2.42 -7.80 -8.27
N GLY A 22 1.24 -7.26 -8.57
CA GLY A 22 1.07 -5.85 -8.92
C GLY A 22 1.51 -4.92 -7.79
N GLN A 23 1.09 -5.20 -6.55
CA GLN A 23 1.49 -4.43 -5.37
C GLN A 23 2.99 -4.51 -5.12
N ILE A 24 3.58 -5.72 -5.15
CA ILE A 24 5.02 -5.91 -4.96
C ILE A 24 5.83 -5.15 -6.03
N LEU A 25 5.40 -5.22 -7.29
CA LEU A 25 6.06 -4.48 -8.37
C LEU A 25 5.91 -2.97 -8.22
N ALA A 26 4.77 -2.47 -7.71
CA ALA A 26 4.62 -1.06 -7.40
C ALA A 26 5.64 -0.63 -6.33
N PHE A 27 5.80 -1.42 -5.27
CA PHE A 27 6.76 -1.13 -4.20
C PHE A 27 8.23 -1.17 -4.63
N ILE A 28 8.56 -2.03 -5.59
CA ILE A 28 9.96 -2.19 -6.03
C ILE A 28 10.31 -1.20 -7.14
N LYS A 29 9.37 -0.88 -8.03
CA LYS A 29 9.67 -0.18 -9.29
C LYS A 29 9.03 1.19 -9.46
N LYS A 30 7.99 1.51 -8.69
CA LYS A 30 7.18 2.72 -8.92
C LYS A 30 7.19 3.70 -7.77
N THR A 31 7.80 3.34 -6.65
CA THR A 31 7.86 4.16 -5.45
C THR A 31 9.30 4.59 -5.20
N GLU A 32 9.48 5.87 -4.90
CA GLU A 32 10.78 6.47 -4.60
C GLU A 32 10.78 7.12 -3.21
N ILE A 33 11.97 7.29 -2.64
CA ILE A 33 12.14 8.00 -1.37
C ILE A 33 11.70 9.45 -1.55
N GLY A 34 10.83 9.92 -0.65
CA GLY A 34 10.25 11.27 -0.72
C GLY A 34 8.85 11.32 -1.32
N ASP A 35 8.39 10.24 -1.97
CA ASP A 35 7.04 10.15 -2.50
C ASP A 35 5.99 10.31 -1.40
N THR A 36 4.88 10.95 -1.76
CA THR A 36 3.76 11.16 -0.85
C THR A 36 2.77 10.00 -0.97
N VAL A 37 2.46 9.39 0.16
CA VAL A 37 1.48 8.30 0.27
C VAL A 37 0.21 8.85 0.90
N VAL A 38 -0.92 8.63 0.22
CA VAL A 38 -2.26 8.94 0.72
C VAL A 38 -2.98 7.63 1.00
N THR A 39 -3.49 7.45 2.22
CA THR A 39 -4.15 6.21 2.64
C THR A 39 -5.48 6.49 3.30
N PRO A 40 -6.62 6.09 2.70
CA PRO A 40 -7.91 6.17 3.35
C PRO A 40 -8.09 5.03 4.36
N PHE A 41 -8.40 5.35 5.61
CA PHE A 41 -8.74 4.35 6.62
C PHE A 41 -10.22 3.96 6.55
N LYS A 42 -10.48 2.72 6.15
CA LYS A 42 -11.85 2.22 5.89
C LYS A 42 -12.66 1.89 7.14
N LEU A 43 -12.03 1.53 8.26
CA LEU A 43 -12.73 0.72 9.28
C LEU A 43 -13.42 1.49 10.41
N LYS A 44 -13.06 2.74 10.76
CA LYS A 44 -13.72 3.43 11.90
C LYS A 44 -13.90 4.94 11.78
N THR A 45 -12.97 5.65 11.14
CA THR A 45 -12.95 7.13 11.25
C THR A 45 -13.24 7.84 9.94
N ARG A 46 -13.29 7.12 8.80
CA ARG A 46 -13.35 7.71 7.44
C ARG A 46 -12.34 8.85 7.28
N ARG A 47 -11.11 8.63 7.76
CA ARG A 47 -10.02 9.62 7.72
C ARG A 47 -9.04 9.26 6.62
N ILE A 48 -8.27 10.26 6.23
CA ILE A 48 -7.17 10.12 5.30
C ILE A 48 -5.86 10.37 6.06
N ALA A 49 -4.92 9.46 5.88
CA ALA A 49 -3.55 9.64 6.31
C ALA A 49 -2.67 10.06 5.13
N VAL A 50 -1.74 10.95 5.41
CA VAL A 50 -0.72 11.41 4.47
C VAL A 50 0.64 11.19 5.11
N GLY A 51 1.54 10.55 4.38
CA GLY A 51 2.90 10.27 4.80
C GLY A 51 3.88 10.42 3.65
N LYS A 52 5.17 10.32 3.96
CA LYS A 52 6.25 10.29 2.97
C LYS A 52 7.07 9.03 3.09
N ILE A 53 7.41 8.44 1.95
CA ILE A 53 8.32 7.29 1.87
C ILE A 53 9.71 7.72 2.32
N THR A 54 10.32 6.94 3.21
CA THR A 54 11.63 7.25 3.80
C THR A 54 12.71 6.24 3.45
N GLY A 55 12.35 5.14 2.76
CA GLY A 55 13.30 4.10 2.37
C GLY A 55 12.73 3.21 1.27
N GLY A 56 13.52 2.22 0.86
CA GLY A 56 13.14 1.28 -0.18
C GLY A 56 12.26 0.13 0.32
N TYR A 57 11.92 -0.77 -0.59
CA TYR A 57 11.21 -2.01 -0.26
C TYR A 57 11.95 -2.84 0.80
N GLU A 58 11.20 -3.33 1.79
CA GLU A 58 11.66 -4.20 2.86
C GLU A 58 10.79 -5.45 2.95
N TYR A 59 11.45 -6.60 3.09
CA TYR A 59 10.80 -7.88 3.40
C TYR A 59 10.92 -8.16 4.90
N ARG A 60 9.81 -8.09 5.63
CA ARG A 60 9.75 -8.16 7.10
C ARG A 60 8.96 -9.37 7.56
N LEU A 61 9.42 -10.04 8.61
CA LEU A 61 8.74 -11.21 9.17
C LEU A 61 8.18 -10.96 10.58
N ASP A 62 8.43 -9.79 11.14
CA ASP A 62 8.11 -9.42 12.52
C ASP A 62 6.74 -8.73 12.68
N LEU A 63 6.06 -8.40 11.57
CA LEU A 63 4.76 -7.71 11.56
C LEU A 63 3.56 -8.68 11.42
N GLY A 64 3.81 -9.99 11.45
CA GLY A 64 2.82 -11.03 11.21
C GLY A 64 2.91 -11.66 9.82
N SER A 65 2.26 -12.81 9.64
CA SER A 65 2.36 -13.63 8.42
C SER A 65 1.87 -12.93 7.15
N ASP A 66 0.98 -11.95 7.31
CA ASP A 66 0.26 -11.34 6.19
C ASP A 66 0.86 -9.97 5.79
N MET A 67 1.79 -9.43 6.57
CA MET A 67 2.36 -8.07 6.40
C MET A 67 3.86 -8.13 6.14
N ILE A 68 4.25 -8.92 5.14
CA ILE A 68 5.66 -9.22 4.87
C ILE A 68 6.32 -8.34 3.81
N HIS A 69 5.55 -7.69 2.96
CA HIS A 69 6.03 -6.76 1.94
C HIS A 69 5.75 -5.34 2.38
N THR A 70 6.80 -4.57 2.68
CA THR A 70 6.66 -3.25 3.31
C THR A 70 7.53 -2.19 2.65
N ILE A 71 7.18 -0.93 2.88
CA ILE A 71 8.01 0.22 2.60
C ILE A 71 7.99 1.10 3.85
N PRO A 72 9.15 1.53 4.38
CA PRO A 72 9.19 2.44 5.50
C PRO A 72 8.73 3.83 5.04
N MET A 73 7.84 4.41 5.84
CA MET A 73 7.37 5.78 5.64
C MET A 73 7.20 6.48 6.98
N LYS A 74 7.23 7.81 6.92
CA LYS A 74 6.90 8.67 8.05
C LYS A 74 5.55 9.32 7.82
N TRP A 75 4.63 9.12 8.75
CA TRP A 75 3.34 9.81 8.73
C TRP A 75 3.52 11.30 9.05
N ILE A 76 2.88 12.14 8.24
CA ILE A 76 2.80 13.58 8.46
C ILE A 76 1.54 13.89 9.25
N LYS A 77 0.39 13.34 8.83
CA LYS A 77 -0.88 13.49 9.52
C LYS A 77 -1.77 12.29 9.21
N THR A 78 -2.41 11.71 10.22
CA THR A 78 -3.20 10.46 10.08
C THR A 78 -4.69 10.66 10.26
N ASP A 79 -5.11 11.83 10.75
CA ASP A 79 -6.50 12.14 11.10
C ASP A 79 -7.06 13.30 10.27
N ILE A 80 -6.90 13.25 8.95
CA ILE A 80 -7.42 14.30 8.07
C ILE A 80 -8.91 13.99 7.76
N PRO A 81 -9.84 14.92 8.06
CA PRO A 81 -11.23 14.80 7.62
C PRO A 81 -11.32 14.73 6.10
N ARG A 82 -12.16 13.82 5.58
CA ARG A 82 -12.42 13.71 4.13
C ARG A 82 -13.02 14.97 3.52
N THR A 83 -13.78 15.73 4.31
CA THR A 83 -14.39 16.99 3.90
C THR A 83 -13.37 18.08 3.56
N MET A 84 -12.08 17.88 3.85
CA MET A 84 -11.02 18.79 3.42
C MET A 84 -10.53 18.55 1.99
N PHE A 85 -10.98 17.48 1.34
CA PHE A 85 -10.60 17.14 -0.02
C PHE A 85 -11.80 17.27 -0.95
N ASP A 86 -11.54 17.76 -2.15
CA ASP A 86 -12.54 17.80 -3.21
C ASP A 86 -12.95 16.39 -3.64
N GLN A 87 -14.16 16.28 -4.19
CA GLN A 87 -14.80 15.00 -4.48
C GLN A 87 -14.04 14.18 -5.53
N ASP A 88 -13.34 14.84 -6.45
CA ASP A 88 -12.49 14.21 -7.47
C ASP A 88 -11.26 13.54 -6.84
N LEU A 89 -10.59 14.20 -5.90
CA LEU A 89 -9.46 13.63 -5.15
C LEU A 89 -9.90 12.43 -4.31
N LEU A 90 -11.06 12.53 -3.66
CA LEU A 90 -11.64 11.40 -2.91
C LEU A 90 -11.86 10.18 -3.81
N TYR A 91 -12.34 10.39 -5.04
CA TYR A 91 -12.50 9.33 -6.03
C TYR A 91 -11.14 8.71 -6.41
N SER A 92 -10.11 9.53 -6.64
CA SER A 92 -8.75 9.06 -6.94
C SER A 92 -8.13 8.25 -5.80
N PHE A 93 -8.45 8.56 -4.54
CA PHE A 93 -7.99 7.79 -3.38
C PHE A 93 -8.69 6.44 -3.25
N GLY A 94 -9.70 6.14 -4.07
CA GLY A 94 -10.52 4.92 -3.98
C GLY A 94 -11.41 4.92 -2.73
N ALA A 95 -11.86 6.10 -2.32
CA ALA A 95 -12.48 6.35 -1.02
C ALA A 95 -13.88 6.94 -1.14
#